data_AF-A0A3L6ZXS8-F1
#
_entry.id   AF-A0A3L6ZXS8-F1
#
_cell.length_a   1.000
_cell.length_b   1.000
_cell.length_c   1.000
_cell.angle_alpha   90.00
_cell.angle_beta   90.00
_cell.angle_gamma   90.00
#
_symmetry.space_group_name_H-M   'P 1'
#
loop_
_entity.id
_entity.type
_entity.pdbx_description
1 polymer ?
#
loop_
_entity_poly.entity_id
_entity_poly.type
_entity_poly.pdbx_seq_one_letter_code
_entity_poly.pdbx_strand_id
1 'polypeptide(L)'
;MIPFNPLAVPSDVPRRYLVGRGIFMAGAFGMLIVVLVWFGTAMLAGGQFGPTDDVKWDAVAPWPIVSIPAWVVISLCVLPVVGAAILAGPVTWVQAPELLFLLFATVIFFILLPVGMSRMYPDPGGAPFDDAYPQLGLGQHWWGAVLQPVTLIILGIRFAMVAPRYNAEHRRLQKGAS
;
A
#
# COMPACT_ATOMS: atom_id res chain seq x y z
N MET A 1 -24.37 -9.93 23.97
CA MET A 1 -23.59 -9.74 22.73
C MET A 1 -24.53 -9.27 21.65
N ILE A 2 -24.29 -8.10 21.05
CA ILE A 2 -25.05 -7.66 19.88
C ILE A 2 -24.48 -8.41 18.67
N PRO A 3 -25.29 -9.11 17.87
CA PRO A 3 -24.79 -9.80 16.68
C PRO A 3 -24.23 -8.77 15.70
N PHE A 4 -22.93 -8.86 15.41
CA PHE A 4 -22.30 -8.07 14.36
C PHE A 4 -22.87 -8.55 13.02
N ASN A 5 -23.71 -7.74 12.40
CA ASN A 5 -24.20 -7.98 11.05
C ASN A 5 -23.24 -7.28 10.06
N PRO A 6 -22.34 -8.02 9.38
CA PRO A 6 -21.38 -7.43 8.45
C PRO A 6 -22.02 -6.75 7.23
N LEU A 7 -23.32 -6.96 6.99
CA LEU A 7 -24.08 -6.34 5.90
C LEU A 7 -24.85 -5.08 6.33
N ALA A 8 -24.93 -4.79 7.63
CA ALA A 8 -25.54 -3.56 8.12
C ALA A 8 -24.55 -2.40 8.00
N VAL A 9 -24.29 -1.95 6.77
CA VAL A 9 -23.68 -0.63 6.56
C VAL A 9 -24.71 0.37 7.05
N PRO A 10 -24.45 1.14 8.12
CA PRO A 10 -25.45 2.06 8.59
C PRO A 10 -25.72 3.08 7.47
N SER A 11 -26.99 3.39 7.25
CA SER A 11 -27.47 4.17 6.11
C SER A 11 -26.95 5.62 6.09
N ASP A 12 -26.20 5.99 7.13
CA ASP A 12 -25.57 7.27 7.37
C ASP A 12 -24.11 7.35 6.88
N VAL A 13 -23.49 6.25 6.41
CA VAL A 13 -22.12 6.32 5.85
C VAL A 13 -22.14 7.12 4.55
N PRO A 14 -21.44 8.27 4.47
CA PRO A 14 -21.52 9.11 3.28
C PRO A 14 -21.02 8.36 2.05
N ARG A 15 -21.75 8.40 0.93
CA ARG A 15 -21.35 7.75 -0.34
C ARG A 15 -19.91 8.08 -0.75
N ARG A 16 -19.46 9.30 -0.47
CA ARG A 16 -18.08 9.76 -0.70
C ARG A 16 -17.06 8.92 0.07
N TYR A 17 -17.35 8.54 1.30
CA TYR A 17 -16.48 7.68 2.10
C TYR A 17 -16.30 6.31 1.42
N LEU A 18 -17.40 5.67 1.03
CA LEU A 18 -17.38 4.37 0.35
C LEU A 18 -16.61 4.43 -0.97
N VAL A 19 -16.77 5.50 -1.75
CA VAL A 19 -16.03 5.69 -3.01
C VAL A 19 -14.54 5.88 -2.76
N GLY A 20 -14.15 6.77 -1.84
CA GLY A 20 -12.73 7.02 -1.53
C GLY A 20 -12.04 5.77 -1.00
N ARG A 21 -12.70 5.03 -0.11
CA ARG A 21 -12.27 3.71 0.37
C ARG A 21 -12.14 2.71 -0.77
N GLY A 22 -13.15 2.60 -1.63
CA GLY A 22 -13.15 1.68 -2.77
C GLY A 22 -11.98 1.91 -3.72
N ILE A 23 -11.69 3.18 -4.04
CA ILE A 23 -10.54 3.57 -4.88
C ILE A 23 -9.23 3.20 -4.21
N PHE A 24 -9.06 3.51 -2.91
CA PHE A 24 -7.86 3.15 -2.17
C PHE A 24 -7.66 1.63 -2.16
N MET A 25 -8.70 0.87 -1.82
CA MET A 25 -8.65 -0.59 -1.73
C MET A 25 -8.40 -1.23 -3.10
N ALA A 26 -8.91 -0.65 -4.19
CA ALA A 26 -8.59 -1.11 -5.54
C ALA A 26 -7.09 -0.96 -5.84
N GLY A 27 -6.48 0.16 -5.44
CA GLY A 27 -5.02 0.33 -5.53
C GLY A 27 -4.25 -0.70 -4.70
N ALA A 28 -4.72 -0.99 -3.48
CA ALA A 28 -4.05 -1.93 -2.58
C ALA A 28 -4.16 -3.37 -3.11
N PHE A 29 -5.33 -3.75 -3.62
CA PHE A 29 -5.54 -5.05 -4.27
C PHE A 29 -4.71 -5.18 -5.54
N GLY A 30 -4.65 -4.14 -6.36
CA GLY A 30 -3.77 -4.11 -7.53
C GLY A 30 -2.32 -4.32 -7.15
N MET A 31 -1.84 -3.65 -6.10
CA MET A 31 -0.47 -3.81 -5.61
C MET A 31 -0.22 -5.21 -5.05
N LEU A 32 -1.20 -5.80 -4.35
CA LEU A 32 -1.12 -7.18 -3.89
C LEU A 32 -0.97 -8.16 -5.06
N ILE A 33 -1.72 -7.97 -6.16
CA ILE A 33 -1.56 -8.78 -7.38
C ILE A 33 -0.14 -8.66 -7.93
N VAL A 34 0.41 -7.44 -7.98
CA VAL A 34 1.80 -7.22 -8.41
C VAL A 34 2.78 -7.97 -7.52
N VAL A 35 2.59 -7.98 -6.19
CA VAL A 35 3.42 -8.76 -5.26
C VAL A 35 3.33 -10.26 -5.53
N LEU A 36 2.13 -10.77 -5.77
CA LEU A 36 1.94 -12.20 -6.02
C LEU A 36 2.61 -12.61 -7.34
N VAL A 37 2.51 -11.79 -8.39
CA VAL A 37 3.22 -12.01 -9.66
C VAL A 37 4.73 -11.93 -9.46
N TRP A 38 5.21 -10.94 -8.72
CA TRP A 38 6.63 -10.78 -8.38
C TRP A 38 7.18 -11.99 -7.64
N PHE A 39 6.48 -12.43 -6.58
CA PHE A 39 6.88 -13.58 -5.78
C PHE A 39 6.83 -14.88 -6.59
N GLY A 40 5.77 -15.09 -7.38
CA GLY A 40 5.67 -16.24 -8.27
C GLY A 40 6.81 -16.29 -9.30
N THR A 41 7.17 -15.14 -9.87
CA THR A 41 8.30 -15.00 -10.79
C THR A 41 9.63 -15.35 -10.11
N ALA A 42 9.86 -14.86 -8.89
CA ALA A 42 11.07 -15.14 -8.14
C ALA A 42 11.19 -16.62 -7.77
N MET A 43 10.08 -17.26 -7.40
CA MET A 43 10.08 -18.69 -7.07
C MET A 43 10.48 -19.55 -8.27
N LEU A 44 9.96 -19.22 -9.44
CA LEU A 44 10.30 -19.91 -10.69
C LEU A 44 11.72 -19.60 -11.17
N ALA A 45 12.26 -18.43 -10.80
CA ALA A 45 13.64 -18.01 -11.10
C ALA A 45 14.67 -18.53 -10.08
N GLY A 46 14.38 -19.63 -9.38
CA GLY A 46 15.34 -20.22 -8.46
C GLY A 46 15.51 -19.46 -7.14
N GLY A 47 14.53 -18.65 -6.75
CA GLY A 47 14.57 -17.82 -5.53
C GLY A 47 15.32 -16.49 -5.71
N GLN A 48 15.65 -16.14 -6.95
CA GLN A 48 16.28 -14.88 -7.32
C GLN A 48 15.24 -13.76 -7.31
N PHE A 49 15.50 -12.65 -6.61
CA PHE A 49 14.62 -11.47 -6.56
C PHE A 49 15.19 -10.25 -7.27
N GLY A 50 16.45 -10.30 -7.72
CA GLY A 50 17.12 -9.25 -8.48
C GLY A 50 18.28 -9.82 -9.31
N PRO A 51 18.80 -9.06 -10.28
CA PRO A 51 19.85 -9.54 -11.20
C PRO A 51 21.18 -9.87 -10.51
N THR A 52 21.41 -9.35 -9.30
CA THR A 52 22.62 -9.57 -8.50
C THR A 52 22.47 -10.65 -7.44
N ASP A 53 21.26 -11.20 -7.26
CA ASP A 53 21.02 -12.21 -6.23
C ASP A 53 21.46 -13.60 -6.72
N ASP A 54 22.10 -14.37 -5.85
CA ASP A 54 22.40 -15.77 -6.14
C ASP A 54 21.13 -16.62 -6.22
N VAL A 55 21.13 -17.52 -7.20
CA VAL A 55 20.12 -18.58 -7.33
C VAL A 55 20.25 -19.57 -6.18
N LYS A 56 19.13 -19.89 -5.53
CA LYS A 56 19.06 -20.74 -4.32
C LYS A 56 18.67 -22.19 -4.65
N TRP A 57 17.98 -22.43 -5.76
CA TRP A 57 17.62 -23.75 -6.28
C TRP A 57 17.53 -23.71 -7.81
N ASP A 58 17.42 -24.88 -8.46
CA ASP A 58 17.38 -24.97 -9.92
C ASP A 58 16.26 -24.10 -10.51
N ALA A 59 16.66 -23.09 -11.28
CA ALA A 59 15.74 -22.14 -11.89
C ALA A 59 15.02 -22.76 -13.09
N VAL A 60 13.70 -22.57 -13.18
CA VAL A 60 12.90 -22.99 -14.33
C VAL A 60 13.16 -22.07 -15.53
N ALA A 61 13.36 -20.78 -15.26
CA ALA A 61 13.67 -19.76 -16.25
C ALA A 61 14.50 -18.63 -15.61
N PRO A 62 15.30 -17.89 -16.39
CA PRO A 62 16.14 -16.82 -15.86
C PRO A 62 15.31 -15.65 -15.31
N TRP A 63 15.85 -14.95 -14.32
CA TRP A 63 15.26 -13.72 -13.80
C TRP A 63 15.42 -12.54 -14.78
N PRO A 64 14.43 -11.63 -14.87
CA PRO A 64 13.04 -11.81 -14.47
C PRO A 64 12.25 -12.58 -15.53
N ILE A 65 11.41 -13.53 -15.10
CA ILE A 65 10.52 -14.27 -16.03
C ILE A 65 9.41 -13.35 -16.53
N VAL A 66 8.87 -12.52 -15.63
CA VAL A 66 7.90 -11.47 -15.95
C VAL A 66 8.44 -10.14 -15.43
N SER A 67 8.73 -9.23 -16.36
CA SER A 67 9.11 -7.86 -16.02
C SER A 67 7.87 -7.08 -15.60
N ILE A 68 7.92 -6.44 -14.44
CA ILE A 68 6.86 -5.57 -13.93
C ILE A 68 7.15 -4.14 -14.41
N PRO A 69 6.40 -3.58 -15.37
CA PRO A 69 6.69 -2.25 -15.87
C PRO A 69 6.49 -1.18 -14.78
N ALA A 70 7.43 -0.24 -14.66
CA ALA A 70 7.37 0.80 -13.62
C ALA A 70 6.07 1.63 -13.68
N TRP A 71 5.58 1.93 -14.89
CA TRP A 71 4.35 2.69 -15.08
C TRP A 71 3.11 2.01 -14.47
N VAL A 72 3.09 0.67 -14.37
CA VAL A 72 1.99 -0.07 -13.71
C VAL A 72 2.00 0.25 -12.22
N VAL A 73 3.16 0.14 -11.57
CA VAL A 73 3.32 0.41 -10.13
C VAL A 73 3.04 1.89 -9.83
N ILE A 74 3.55 2.81 -10.64
CA ILE A 74 3.29 4.25 -10.51
C ILE A 74 1.79 4.53 -10.62
N SER A 75 1.09 3.94 -11.61
CA SER A 75 -0.35 4.13 -11.79
C SER A 75 -1.16 3.63 -10.59
N LEU A 76 -0.80 2.47 -10.03
CA LEU A 76 -1.43 1.93 -8.83
C LEU A 76 -1.20 2.84 -7.61
N CYS A 77 -0.05 3.50 -7.51
CA CYS A 77 0.27 4.46 -6.45
C CYS A 77 -0.51 5.78 -6.56
N VAL A 78 -1.15 6.11 -7.69
CA VAL A 78 -2.02 7.28 -7.81
C VAL A 78 -3.37 7.06 -7.10
N LEU A 79 -3.90 5.83 -7.14
CA LEU A 79 -5.18 5.48 -6.55
C LEU A 79 -5.31 5.79 -5.05
N PRO A 80 -4.35 5.44 -4.16
CA PRO A 80 -4.46 5.80 -2.75
C PRO A 80 -4.47 7.32 -2.52
N VAL A 81 -3.78 8.11 -3.34
CA VAL A 81 -3.80 9.59 -3.26
C VAL A 81 -5.21 10.11 -3.55
N VAL A 82 -5.81 9.64 -4.65
CA VAL A 82 -7.19 10.01 -5.05
C VAL A 82 -8.20 9.54 -4.00
N GLY A 83 -8.07 8.30 -3.53
CA GLY A 83 -8.91 7.73 -2.48
C GLY A 83 -8.85 8.53 -1.19
N ALA A 84 -7.63 8.85 -0.72
CA ALA A 84 -7.41 9.67 0.47
C ALA A 84 -7.99 11.08 0.32
N ALA A 85 -7.80 11.74 -0.83
CA ALA A 85 -8.37 13.06 -1.09
C ALA A 85 -9.91 13.06 -1.00
N ILE A 86 -10.57 12.03 -1.54
CA ILE A 86 -12.03 11.86 -1.43
C ILE A 86 -12.44 11.57 0.03
N LEU A 87 -11.64 10.79 0.76
CA LEU A 87 -11.83 10.48 2.18
C LEU A 87 -11.60 11.70 3.10
N ALA A 88 -11.02 12.80 2.63
CA ALA A 88 -10.76 13.94 3.50
C ALA A 88 -12.03 14.44 4.19
N GLY A 89 -13.12 14.73 3.48
CA GLY A 89 -14.33 15.31 4.09
C GLY A 89 -15.16 14.40 5.02
N PRO A 90 -15.58 13.19 4.59
CA PRO A 90 -16.73 12.49 5.16
C PRO A 90 -16.44 11.60 6.39
N VAL A 91 -15.22 11.59 6.92
CA VAL A 91 -14.83 10.60 7.95
C VAL A 91 -15.38 10.98 9.33
N THR A 92 -15.99 10.00 10.01
CA THR A 92 -16.43 10.10 11.40
C THR A 92 -15.50 9.30 12.33
N TRP A 93 -15.67 9.45 13.63
CA TRP A 93 -14.86 8.76 14.64
C TRP A 93 -15.04 7.24 14.66
N VAL A 94 -16.15 6.72 14.16
CA VAL A 94 -16.39 5.27 14.07
C VAL A 94 -15.39 4.60 13.11
N GLN A 95 -14.85 5.35 12.14
CA GLN A 95 -13.89 4.83 11.15
C GLN A 95 -12.41 5.04 11.54
N ALA A 96 -12.11 5.44 12.78
CA ALA A 96 -10.72 5.66 13.21
C ALA A 96 -9.80 4.42 13.05
N PRO A 97 -10.21 3.18 13.41
CA PRO A 97 -9.38 1.99 13.20
C PRO A 97 -9.09 1.72 11.71
N GLU A 98 -10.06 2.01 10.85
CA GLU A 98 -9.89 1.82 9.41
C GLU A 98 -8.89 2.83 8.84
N LEU A 99 -8.93 4.10 9.25
CA LEU A 99 -7.91 5.08 8.85
C LEU A 99 -6.50 4.63 9.24
N LEU A 100 -6.33 4.02 10.42
CA LEU A 100 -5.05 3.46 10.84
C LEU A 100 -4.61 2.31 9.92
N PHE A 101 -5.53 1.42 9.56
CA PHE A 101 -5.25 0.37 8.59
C PHE A 101 -4.81 0.94 7.23
N LEU A 102 -5.50 1.96 6.72
CA LEU A 102 -5.13 2.61 5.45
C LEU A 102 -3.75 3.31 5.54
N LEU A 103 -3.40 3.89 6.69
CA LEU A 103 -2.05 4.43 6.93
C LEU A 103 -0.98 3.34 6.86
N PHE A 104 -1.18 2.21 7.54
CA PHE A 104 -0.26 1.07 7.48
C PHE A 104 -0.16 0.50 6.05
N ALA A 105 -1.29 0.32 5.37
CA ALA A 105 -1.33 -0.12 3.99
C ALA A 105 -0.56 0.85 3.07
N THR A 106 -0.62 2.16 3.34
CA THR A 106 0.14 3.16 2.58
C THR A 106 1.64 2.95 2.69
N VAL A 107 2.13 2.74 3.91
CA VAL A 107 3.56 2.50 4.15
C VAL A 107 4.00 1.21 3.47
N ILE A 108 3.26 0.12 3.66
CA ILE A 108 3.68 -1.20 3.15
C ILE A 108 3.55 -1.26 1.62
N PHE A 109 2.35 -1.02 1.09
CA PHE A 109 2.06 -1.27 -0.33
C PHE A 109 2.54 -0.16 -1.25
N PHE A 110 2.49 1.09 -0.80
CA PHE A 110 2.72 2.22 -1.71
C PHE A 110 4.04 2.95 -1.47
N ILE A 111 4.78 2.63 -0.39
CA ILE A 111 6.11 3.19 -0.12
C ILE A 111 7.18 2.09 -0.18
N LEU A 112 7.15 1.16 0.78
CA LEU A 112 8.23 0.17 0.94
C LEU A 112 8.36 -0.74 -0.29
N LEU A 113 7.23 -1.17 -0.84
CA LEU A 113 7.20 -2.09 -1.95
C LEU A 113 7.67 -1.47 -3.27
N PRO A 114 7.22 -0.28 -3.71
CA PRO A 114 7.79 0.39 -4.87
C PRO A 114 9.29 0.69 -4.73
N VAL A 115 9.75 1.06 -3.53
CA VAL A 115 11.18 1.24 -3.25
C VAL A 115 11.94 -0.08 -3.37
N GLY A 116 11.39 -1.16 -2.81
CA GLY A 116 11.96 -2.52 -2.94
C GLY A 116 12.06 -2.95 -4.40
N MET A 117 10.98 -2.80 -5.17
CA MET A 117 10.95 -3.13 -6.60
C MET A 117 11.97 -2.33 -7.41
N SER A 118 12.25 -1.08 -7.03
CA SER A 118 13.26 -0.26 -7.72
C SER A 118 14.68 -0.83 -7.62
N ARG A 119 14.98 -1.58 -6.55
CA ARG A 119 16.27 -2.29 -6.41
C ARG A 119 16.28 -3.60 -7.19
N MET A 120 15.14 -4.26 -7.27
CA MET A 120 14.98 -5.58 -7.90
C MET A 120 14.87 -5.49 -9.43
N TYR A 121 14.38 -4.37 -9.94
CA TYR A 121 14.27 -4.05 -11.37
C TYR A 121 15.07 -2.78 -11.69
N PRO A 122 16.42 -2.84 -11.62
CA PRO A 122 17.26 -1.67 -11.86
C PRO A 122 17.20 -1.20 -13.31
N ASP A 123 17.33 0.11 -13.53
CA ASP A 123 17.34 0.72 -14.86
C ASP A 123 18.75 1.25 -15.19
N PRO A 124 19.30 0.98 -16.39
CA PRO A 124 20.54 1.59 -16.84
C PRO A 124 20.42 3.12 -16.87
N GLY A 125 21.33 3.82 -16.18
CA GLY A 125 21.30 5.29 -16.07
C GLY A 125 20.34 5.84 -15.02
N GLY A 126 19.68 4.99 -14.22
CA GLY A 126 19.00 5.41 -13.00
C GLY A 126 19.95 5.98 -11.95
N ALA A 127 19.42 6.50 -10.84
CA ALA A 127 20.25 7.04 -9.76
C ALA A 127 21.14 5.92 -9.17
N PRO A 128 22.46 6.16 -8.97
CA PRO A 128 23.37 5.14 -8.44
C PRO A 128 22.94 4.74 -7.03
N PHE A 129 22.89 3.44 -6.76
CA PHE A 129 22.44 2.90 -5.47
C PHE A 129 23.30 1.77 -4.90
N ASP A 130 24.19 1.21 -5.71
CA ASP A 130 25.10 0.15 -5.32
C ASP A 130 26.48 0.42 -5.93
N ASP A 131 27.46 0.70 -5.06
CA ASP A 131 28.85 0.96 -5.48
C ASP A 131 29.51 -0.29 -6.08
N ALA A 132 29.04 -1.50 -5.74
CA ALA A 132 29.54 -2.74 -6.33
C ALA A 132 29.03 -2.96 -7.75
N TYR A 133 27.89 -2.35 -8.11
CA TYR A 133 27.27 -2.45 -9.43
C TYR A 133 26.91 -1.05 -9.97
N PRO A 134 27.90 -0.17 -10.23
CA PRO A 134 27.66 1.22 -10.62
C PRO A 134 26.90 1.37 -11.95
N GLN A 135 26.86 0.31 -12.77
CA GLN A 135 26.07 0.23 -13.99
C GLN A 135 24.56 0.05 -13.75
N LEU A 136 24.16 -0.41 -12.55
CA LEU A 136 22.77 -0.61 -12.17
C LEU A 136 22.29 0.63 -11.40
N GLY A 137 21.42 1.41 -12.02
CA GLY A 137 20.71 2.50 -11.37
C GLY A 137 19.40 2.03 -10.73
N LEU A 138 18.87 2.82 -9.79
CA LEU A 138 17.53 2.59 -9.24
C LEU A 138 16.50 2.58 -10.37
N GLY A 139 15.74 1.49 -10.44
CA GLY A 139 14.60 1.38 -11.35
C GLY A 139 13.55 2.44 -11.07
N GLN A 140 12.75 2.80 -12.06
CA GLN A 140 11.78 3.90 -11.95
C GLN A 140 10.59 3.67 -10.99
N HIS A 141 10.43 2.48 -10.39
CA HIS A 141 9.27 2.16 -9.55
C HIS A 141 9.13 3.09 -8.32
N TRP A 142 10.23 3.66 -7.80
CA TRP A 142 10.23 4.51 -6.60
C TRP A 142 9.46 5.82 -6.80
N TRP A 143 9.25 6.25 -8.06
CA TRP A 143 8.39 7.40 -8.36
C TRP A 143 6.98 7.25 -7.78
N GLY A 144 6.47 6.01 -7.67
CA GLY A 144 5.19 5.76 -7.02
C GLY A 144 5.18 6.11 -5.52
N ALA A 145 6.32 5.97 -4.84
CA ALA A 145 6.46 6.28 -3.41
C ALA A 145 6.50 7.79 -3.15
N VAL A 146 7.01 8.59 -4.10
CA VAL A 146 7.09 10.06 -4.00
C VAL A 146 5.73 10.71 -3.82
N LEU A 147 4.66 10.07 -4.30
CA LEU A 147 3.29 10.58 -4.19
C LEU A 147 2.67 10.33 -2.81
N GLN A 148 3.18 9.36 -2.04
CA GLN A 148 2.55 8.90 -0.81
C GLN A 148 2.65 9.81 0.41
N PRO A 149 3.62 10.76 0.54
CA PRO A 149 3.55 11.77 1.58
C PRO A 149 2.20 12.52 1.60
N VAL A 150 1.59 12.77 0.44
CA VAL A 150 0.27 13.40 0.34
C VAL A 150 -0.80 12.51 0.97
N THR A 151 -0.83 11.22 0.62
CA THR A 151 -1.73 10.23 1.20
C THR A 151 -1.59 10.15 2.73
N LEU A 152 -0.35 10.05 3.22
CA LEU A 152 -0.04 9.97 4.66
C LEU A 152 -0.49 11.22 5.41
N ILE A 153 -0.27 12.42 4.86
CA ILE A 153 -0.71 13.68 5.47
C ILE A 153 -2.24 13.71 5.59
N ILE A 154 -2.96 13.39 4.50
CA ILE A 154 -4.43 13.45 4.50
C ILE A 154 -5.00 12.46 5.52
N LEU A 155 -4.58 11.19 5.46
CA LEU A 155 -5.07 10.15 6.36
C LEU A 155 -4.62 10.40 7.81
N GLY A 156 -3.39 10.87 8.01
CA GLY A 156 -2.80 11.14 9.32
C GLY A 156 -3.50 12.29 10.05
N ILE A 157 -3.75 13.41 9.38
CA ILE A 157 -4.53 14.52 9.94
C ILE A 157 -5.92 14.03 10.31
N ARG A 158 -6.58 13.27 9.43
CA ARG A 158 -7.94 12.78 9.70
C ARG A 158 -7.97 11.80 10.87
N PHE A 159 -7.02 10.88 10.95
CA PHE A 159 -6.90 9.97 12.08
C PHE A 159 -6.71 10.76 13.39
N ALA A 160 -5.79 11.73 13.42
CA ALA A 160 -5.53 12.56 14.59
C ALA A 160 -6.76 13.34 15.08
N MET A 161 -7.60 13.84 14.15
CA MET A 161 -8.84 14.53 14.50
C MET A 161 -9.89 13.60 15.12
N VAL A 162 -9.98 12.35 14.69
CA VAL A 162 -11.09 11.46 15.06
C VAL A 162 -10.76 10.45 16.16
N ALA A 163 -9.48 10.08 16.30
CA ALA A 163 -9.01 9.10 17.29
C ALA A 163 -9.31 9.47 18.76
N PRO A 164 -9.18 10.75 19.20
CA PRO A 164 -9.50 11.11 20.59
C PRO A 164 -10.95 10.80 20.96
N ARG A 165 -11.89 11.06 20.05
CA ARG A 165 -13.31 10.79 20.25
C ARG A 165 -13.60 9.29 20.27
N TYR A 166 -13.01 8.53 19.33
CA TYR A 166 -13.10 7.07 19.32
C TYR A 166 -12.65 6.46 20.66
N ASN A 167 -11.48 6.88 21.16
CA ASN A 167 -10.92 6.39 22.43
C ASN A 167 -11.78 6.78 23.64
N ALA A 168 -12.39 7.98 23.63
CA ALA A 168 -13.28 8.42 24.70
C ALA A 168 -14.56 7.57 24.77
N GLU A 169 -15.22 7.34 23.64
CA GLU A 169 -16.45 6.52 23.60
C GLU A 169 -16.16 5.06 23.91
N HIS A 170 -15.07 4.50 23.41
CA HIS A 170 -14.67 3.12 23.73
C HIS A 170 -14.48 2.92 25.24
N ARG A 171 -13.82 3.85 25.93
CA ARG A 171 -13.66 3.81 27.40
C ARG A 171 -14.99 3.92 28.15
N ARG A 172 -15.95 4.72 27.66
CA ARG A 172 -17.28 4.85 28.27
C ARG A 172 -18.06 3.54 28.17
N LEU A 173 -18.05 2.91 27.00
CA LEU A 173 -18.71 1.62 26.78
C LEU A 173 -18.15 0.53 27.69
N GLN A 174 -16.84 0.50 27.90
CA GLN A 174 -16.20 -0.44 28.83
C GLN A 174 -16.63 -0.24 30.29
N LYS A 175 -16.81 1.01 30.73
CA LYS A 175 -17.25 1.33 32.10
C LYS A 175 -18.74 1.10 32.34
N GLY A 176 -19.58 1.20 31.30
CA GLY A 176 -21.02 0.96 31.42
C GLY A 176 -21.41 -0.53 31.44
N ALA A 177 -20.46 -1.42 31.15
CA ALA A 177 -20.66 -2.87 31.12
C ALA A 177 -20.20 -3.58 32.41
N SER A 178 -19.62 -2.84 33.37
CA SER A 178 -19.19 -3.30 34.69
C SER A 178 -20.19 -2.89 35.76
#